data_AF-A0A9E3EEW8-F1
#
_entry.id   AF-A0A9E3EEW8-F1
#
_cell.length_a   1.000
_cell.length_b   1.000
_cell.length_c   1.000
_cell.angle_alpha   90.00
_cell.angle_beta   90.00
_cell.angle_gamma   90.00
#
_symmetry.space_group_name_H-M   'P 1'
#
loop_
_entity.id
_entity.type
_entity.pdbx_description
1 polymer ?
#
loop_
_entity_poly.entity_id
_entity_poly.type
_entity_poly.pdbx_seq_one_letter_code
_entity_poly.pdbx_strand_id
1 'polypeptide(L)'
;KGDNSAGSDEYLLAANDGSTWEVRSDNVSLAKHLGHTVMATGVVAHSAMHNMKEDTKTMAHDSGVKKSDTEHGHMTVTELHHVSDNCQR
;
A
#
# COMPACT_ATOMS: atom_id res chain seq x y z
N LYS A 1 -1.76 9.56 -25.86
CA LYS A 1 -1.68 10.97 -25.41
C LYS A 1 -2.05 10.99 -23.94
N GLY A 2 -1.04 11.10 -23.07
CA GLY A 2 -1.18 11.52 -21.68
C GLY A 2 -1.64 10.46 -20.67
N ASP A 3 -0.88 9.37 -20.52
CA ASP A 3 -0.98 8.55 -19.31
C ASP A 3 -0.21 9.27 -18.20
N ASN A 4 -0.96 9.88 -17.28
CA ASN A 4 -0.43 10.57 -16.10
C ASN A 4 0.16 9.54 -15.12
N SER A 5 1.34 9.01 -15.41
CA SER A 5 2.18 8.30 -14.44
C SER A 5 2.61 9.31 -13.38
N ALA A 6 1.81 9.43 -12.32
CA ALA A 6 2.07 10.33 -11.20
C ALA A 6 3.20 9.76 -10.33
N GLY A 7 4.45 9.90 -10.80
CA GLY A 7 5.66 9.63 -10.03
C GLY A 7 6.37 8.35 -10.46
N SER A 8 7.59 8.48 -10.96
CA SER A 8 8.47 7.38 -11.39
C SER A 8 8.97 6.46 -10.26
N ASP A 9 8.46 6.63 -9.04
CA ASP A 9 9.06 6.12 -7.80
C ASP A 9 8.02 5.43 -6.90
N GLU A 10 7.03 4.79 -7.52
CA GLU A 10 6.03 3.94 -6.86
C GLU A 10 6.46 2.46 -6.95
N TYR A 11 6.41 1.76 -5.83
CA TYR A 11 6.83 0.36 -5.70
C TYR A 11 5.80 -0.45 -4.91
N LEU A 12 5.80 -1.76 -5.09
CA LEU A 12 4.98 -2.67 -4.28
C LEU A 12 5.77 -3.20 -3.10
N LEU A 13 5.22 -3.02 -1.90
CA LEU A 13 5.73 -3.63 -0.66
C LEU A 13 4.83 -4.80 -0.28
N ALA A 14 5.38 -6.01 -0.28
CA ALA A 14 4.73 -7.20 0.25
C ALA A 14 5.11 -7.37 1.73
N ALA A 15 4.10 -7.48 2.59
CA ALA A 15 4.27 -7.72 4.01
C ALA A 15 4.09 -9.20 4.37
N ASN A 16 4.66 -9.61 5.49
CA ASN A 16 4.67 -11.02 5.94
C ASN A 16 3.27 -11.57 6.28
N ASP A 17 2.28 -10.71 6.46
CA ASP A 17 0.87 -11.06 6.66
C ASP A 17 0.13 -11.35 5.34
N GLY A 18 0.81 -11.26 4.19
CA GLY A 18 0.25 -11.46 2.86
C GLY A 18 -0.31 -10.18 2.23
N SER A 19 -0.24 -9.05 2.93
CA SER A 19 -0.72 -7.76 2.49
C SER A 19 0.23 -7.11 1.48
N THR A 20 -0.31 -6.39 0.51
CA THR A 20 0.48 -5.62 -0.46
C THR A 20 0.13 -4.15 -0.40
N TRP A 21 1.15 -3.29 -0.43
CA TRP A 21 1.01 -1.85 -0.36
C TRP A 21 1.68 -1.19 -1.57
N GLU A 22 1.02 -0.20 -2.16
CA GLU A 22 1.69 0.72 -3.06
C GLU A 22 2.44 1.76 -2.22
N VAL A 23 3.74 1.88 -2.42
CA VAL A 23 4.60 2.75 -1.64
C VAL A 23 5.36 3.72 -2.52
N ARG A 24 5.44 4.98 -2.08
CA ARG A 24 6.29 6.00 -2.71
C ARG A 24 7.12 6.73 -1.68
N SER A 25 8.20 7.38 -2.11
CA SER A 25 8.96 8.27 -1.24
C SER A 25 9.64 9.38 -2.03
N ASP A 26 9.59 10.61 -1.51
CA ASP A 26 10.33 11.74 -2.09
C ASP A 26 11.74 11.87 -1.49
N ASN A 27 12.00 11.24 -0.34
CA ASN A 27 13.23 11.44 0.44
C ASN A 27 14.08 10.16 0.58
N VAL A 28 13.52 8.99 0.25
CA VAL A 28 14.21 7.70 0.32
C VAL A 28 14.23 7.05 -1.06
N SER A 29 15.40 6.58 -1.50
CA SER A 29 15.53 5.86 -2.78
C SER A 29 15.08 4.41 -2.63
N LEU A 30 13.78 4.18 -2.79
CA LEU A 30 13.15 2.85 -2.65
C LEU A 30 13.74 1.81 -3.62
N ALA A 31 14.17 2.23 -4.81
CA ALA A 31 14.86 1.39 -5.80
C ALA A 31 16.08 0.63 -5.24
N LYS A 32 16.81 1.22 -4.27
CA LYS A 32 17.98 0.60 -3.65
C LYS A 32 17.65 -0.53 -2.69
N HIS A 33 16.38 -0.70 -2.36
CA HIS A 33 15.89 -1.67 -1.40
C HIS A 33 15.05 -2.78 -2.04
N LEU A 34 15.03 -2.87 -3.37
CA LEU A 34 14.38 -3.96 -4.08
C LEU A 34 15.05 -5.29 -3.72
N GLY A 35 14.24 -6.28 -3.37
CA GLY A 35 14.74 -7.59 -2.96
C GLY A 35 15.32 -7.64 -1.55
N HIS A 36 15.26 -6.55 -0.78
CA HIS A 36 15.63 -6.52 0.63
C HIS A 36 14.40 -6.69 1.51
N THR A 37 14.61 -7.19 2.74
CA THR A 37 13.62 -7.03 3.80
C THR A 37 13.83 -5.67 4.45
N VAL A 38 12.78 -4.87 4.51
CA VAL A 38 12.80 -3.52 5.07
C VAL A 38 11.65 -3.32 6.03
N MET A 39 11.84 -2.42 6.99
CA MET A 39 10.78 -1.87 7.82
C MET A 39 10.53 -0.44 7.33
N ALA A 40 9.33 -0.18 6.82
CA ALA A 40 8.95 1.10 6.25
C ALA A 40 7.96 1.82 7.19
N THR A 41 8.28 3.08 7.51
CA THR A 41 7.40 3.98 8.26
C THR A 41 6.92 5.06 7.31
N GLY A 42 5.61 5.31 7.29
CA GLY A 42 5.04 6.28 6.37
C GLY A 42 3.62 6.70 6.72
N VAL A 43 3.13 7.67 5.96
CA VAL A 43 1.74 8.14 6.04
C VAL A 43 0.91 7.36 5.04
N VAL A 44 -0.13 6.69 5.53
CA VAL A 44 -1.09 5.96 4.69
C VAL A 44 -2.19 6.93 4.25
N ALA A 45 -2.27 7.18 2.95
CA ALA A 45 -3.46 7.76 2.36
C ALA A 45 -4.42 6.61 2.07
N HIS A 46 -5.35 6.35 2.98
CA HIS A 46 -6.46 5.45 2.67
C HIS A 46 -7.25 6.13 1.54
N SER A 47 -7.19 5.57 0.34
CA SER A 47 -8.10 5.91 -0.74
C SER A 47 -9.49 5.50 -0.28
N ALA A 48 -10.10 6.36 0.54
CA ALA A 48 -11.46 6.22 1.00
C ALA A 48 -12.29 6.01 -0.26
N MET A 49 -12.75 4.78 -0.41
CA MET A 49 -13.54 4.30 -1.53
C MET A 49 -14.46 5.41 -2.02
N HIS A 50 -14.16 5.95 -3.19
CA HIS A 50 -14.95 7.00 -3.83
C HIS A 50 -16.28 6.41 -4.39
N ASN A 51 -16.90 5.50 -3.65
CA ASN A 51 -18.20 4.86 -3.90
C ASN A 51 -18.93 4.44 -2.60
N MET A 52 -18.41 4.68 -1.39
CA MET A 52 -19.13 4.41 -0.14
C MET A 52 -19.86 5.65 0.40
N LYS A 53 -20.76 6.23 -0.39
CA LYS A 53 -21.65 7.29 0.15
C LYS A 53 -23.14 7.08 -0.01
N GLU A 54 -23.63 6.04 -0.68
CA GLU A 54 -25.09 5.85 -0.74
C GLU A 54 -25.59 4.43 -0.44
N ASP A 55 -24.97 3.38 -0.98
CA ASP A 55 -25.61 2.04 -0.93
C ASP A 55 -25.08 1.06 0.13
N THR A 56 -24.02 1.38 0.89
CA THR A 56 -23.39 0.42 1.82
C THR A 56 -24.09 0.29 3.17
N LYS A 57 -25.07 1.14 3.49
CA LYS A 57 -25.81 1.02 4.75
C LYS A 57 -26.85 -0.10 4.72
N THR A 58 -27.28 -0.55 3.54
CA THR A 58 -28.35 -1.54 3.39
C THR A 58 -27.82 -2.97 3.16
N MET A 59 -26.64 -3.14 2.54
CA MET A 59 -26.10 -4.46 2.20
C MET A 59 -25.27 -5.14 3.30
N ALA A 60 -24.82 -4.38 4.30
CA ALA A 60 -23.99 -4.91 5.40
C ALA A 60 -24.76 -5.78 6.41
N HIS A 61 -26.10 -5.82 6.33
CA HIS A 61 -26.92 -6.64 7.22
C HIS A 61 -27.25 -8.02 6.65
N ASP A 62 -27.21 -8.21 5.33
CA ASP A 62 -27.75 -9.42 4.68
C ASP A 62 -26.68 -10.34 4.07
N SER A 63 -25.51 -9.78 3.76
CA SER A 63 -24.40 -10.57 3.24
C SER A 63 -23.27 -10.51 4.25
N GLY A 64 -22.91 -11.66 4.84
CA GLY A 64 -21.79 -11.83 5.78
C GLY A 64 -20.41 -11.57 5.15
N VAL A 65 -20.31 -10.54 4.31
CA VAL A 65 -19.11 -10.04 3.67
C VAL A 65 -18.27 -9.40 4.77
N LYS A 66 -17.39 -10.21 5.35
CA LYS A 66 -16.21 -9.71 6.05
C LYS A 66 -15.48 -8.84 5.04
N LYS A 67 -15.34 -7.55 5.35
CA LYS A 67 -14.44 -6.64 4.64
C LYS A 67 -13.15 -7.43 4.43
N SER A 68 -12.75 -7.68 3.19
CA SER A 68 -11.41 -8.20 2.96
C SER A 68 -10.49 -7.03 3.28
N ASP A 69 -9.99 -7.00 4.52
CA ASP A 69 -9.07 -6.00 5.04
C ASP A 69 -7.69 -6.05 4.35
N THR A 70 -7.56 -6.81 3.25
CA THR A 70 -6.34 -7.02 2.47
C THR A 70 -6.08 -5.96 1.39
N GLU A 71 -7.01 -5.04 1.15
CA GLU A 71 -6.77 -3.89 0.26
C GLU A 71 -6.08 -2.77 1.02
N HIS A 72 -4.76 -2.89 1.15
CA HIS A 72 -3.97 -1.88 1.82
C HIS A 72 -3.59 -0.77 0.82
N GLY A 73 -3.94 0.47 1.18
CA GLY A 73 -3.87 1.65 0.30
C GLY A 73 -2.46 2.15 0.00
N HIS A 74 -2.38 3.38 -0.52
CA HIS A 74 -1.13 4.01 -0.89
C HIS A 74 -0.41 4.61 0.34
N MET A 75 0.87 4.26 0.53
CA MET A 75 1.71 4.75 1.62
C MET A 75 2.84 5.63 1.10
N THR A 76 2.98 6.84 1.66
CA THR A 76 4.16 7.67 1.46
C THR A 76 5.17 7.40 2.56
N VAL A 77 6.27 6.73 2.21
CA VAL A 77 7.36 6.33 3.12
C VAL A 77 8.20 7.55 3.47
N THR A 78 8.32 7.82 4.77
CA THR A 78 9.16 8.90 5.32
C THR A 78 10.48 8.36 5.87
N GLU A 79 10.49 7.10 6.30
CA GLU A 79 11.67 6.45 6.86
C GLU A 79 11.69 4.97 6.45
N LEU A 80 12.88 4.47 6.15
CA LEU A 80 13.09 3.07 5.78
C LEU A 80 14.29 2.55 6.56
N HIS A 81 14.06 1.48 7.31
CA HIS A 81 15.10 0.74 8.01
C HIS A 81 15.36 -0.58 7.28
N HIS A 82 16.59 -0.75 6.78
CA HIS A 82 17.00 -2.00 6.16
C HIS A 82 17.16 -3.10 7.22
N VAL A 83 16.58 -4.27 6.98
CA VAL A 83 16.64 -5.42 7.90
C VAL A 83 17.59 -6.48 7.37
N SER A 84 17.47 -6.85 6.09
CA SER A 84 18.37 -7.82 5.45
C SER A 84 18.40 -7.67 3.93
N ASP A 85 19.50 -8.12 3.32
CA ASP A 85 19.71 -8.11 1.86
C ASP A 85 18.84 -9.13 1.09
N ASN A 86 18.03 -9.92 1.80
CA ASN A 86 17.18 -10.95 1.23
C ASN A 86 15.72 -10.70 1.58
N CYS A 87 14.86 -10.67 0.56
CA CYS A 87 13.42 -10.65 0.70
C CYS A 87 12.95 -12.04 1.15
N GLN A 88 12.23 -12.09 2.28
CA GLN A 88 11.58 -13.31 2.73
C GLN A 88 10.43 -13.63 1.79
N ARG A 89 10.40 -14.87 1.27
CA ARG A 89 9.29 -15.40 0.48
C ARG A 89 8.39 -16.27 1.33
#